data_AF-A0A7W5NUJ3-F1
#
_entry.id   AF-A0A7W5NUJ3-F1
#
_cell.length_a   1.000
_cell.length_b   1.000
_cell.length_c   1.000
_cell.angle_alpha   90.00
_cell.angle_beta   90.00
_cell.angle_gamma   90.00
#
_symmetry.space_group_name_H-M   'P 1'
#
loop_
_entity.id
_entity.type
_entity.pdbx_description
1 polymer ?
#
loop_
_entity_poly.entity_id
_entity_poly.type
_entity_poly.pdbx_seq_one_letter_code
_entity_poly.pdbx_strand_id
1 'polypeptide(L)'
;MNNRDKNPFHQDAPPQPAFDASEWEQQERGLRAAHQADDAGLEALARDYRVVAHAVRSRPRSGPPMDFAASVARQAAVREAGIERLLSRWLVVTLVIVLGIVGVRYGAEVRASFQQALGDVASGWILIGLACAGLSWACARVQSFMAQDRTAHPSP
;
A
#
# COMPACT_ATOMS: atom_id res chain seq x y z
N MET A 1 -34.61 -6.44 -1.69
CA MET A 1 -33.83 -7.66 -1.97
C MET A 1 -32.34 -7.32 -1.99
N ASN A 2 -31.57 -7.98 -1.14
CA ASN A 2 -30.14 -7.68 -0.91
C ASN A 2 -29.29 -8.54 -1.87
N ASN A 3 -28.35 -7.92 -2.58
CA ASN A 3 -27.52 -8.57 -3.63
C ASN A 3 -26.37 -9.42 -3.04
N ARG A 4 -26.50 -9.87 -1.78
CA ARG A 4 -25.46 -10.56 -1.00
C ARG A 4 -25.48 -12.08 -1.19
N ASP A 5 -26.49 -12.61 -1.88
CA ASP A 5 -26.76 -14.04 -1.98
C ASP A 5 -26.20 -14.70 -3.25
N LYS A 6 -25.42 -13.97 -4.06
CA LYS A 6 -24.87 -14.46 -5.34
C LYS A 6 -23.38 -14.83 -5.25
N ASN A 7 -22.92 -15.31 -4.10
CA ASN A 7 -21.58 -15.88 -4.02
C ASN A 7 -21.68 -17.42 -4.05
N PRO A 8 -21.48 -18.08 -5.20
CA PRO A 8 -21.68 -19.52 -5.37
C PRO A 8 -20.64 -20.39 -4.63
N PHE A 9 -19.75 -19.79 -3.82
CA PHE A 9 -18.60 -20.44 -3.21
C PHE A 9 -18.79 -20.84 -1.73
N HIS A 10 -20.01 -20.81 -1.18
CA HIS A 10 -20.21 -20.99 0.27
C HIS A 10 -21.22 -22.05 0.74
N GLN A 11 -21.68 -22.98 -0.11
CA GLN A 11 -22.66 -23.98 0.35
C GLN A 11 -22.08 -25.32 0.79
N ASP A 12 -20.84 -25.69 0.41
CA ASP A 12 -20.25 -26.99 0.74
C ASP A 12 -18.81 -26.89 1.27
N ALA A 13 -18.48 -25.81 1.99
CA ALA A 13 -17.14 -25.68 2.58
C ALA A 13 -16.95 -26.79 3.63
N PRO A 14 -15.98 -27.71 3.46
CA PRO A 14 -15.68 -28.70 4.49
C PRO A 14 -15.36 -27.96 5.80
N PRO A 15 -15.67 -28.54 6.97
CA PRO A 15 -15.36 -27.91 8.26
C PRO A 15 -13.89 -27.50 8.26
N GLN A 16 -13.65 -26.21 8.52
CA GLN A 16 -12.27 -25.73 8.60
C GLN A 16 -11.59 -26.47 9.75
N PRO A 17 -10.46 -27.17 9.49
CA PRO A 17 -9.76 -27.87 10.55
C PRO A 17 -9.36 -26.84 11.62
N ALA A 18 -9.50 -27.21 12.89
CA ALA A 18 -9.04 -26.38 13.99
C ALA A 18 -7.54 -26.10 13.82
N PHE A 19 -7.13 -24.85 14.03
CA PHE A 19 -5.72 -24.49 13.95
C PHE A 19 -4.95 -25.14 15.10
N ASP A 20 -4.03 -26.05 14.77
CA ASP A 20 -3.11 -26.67 15.73
C ASP A 20 -1.71 -26.08 15.56
N ALA A 21 -1.27 -25.34 16.60
CA ALA A 21 0.05 -24.71 16.62
C ALA A 21 1.20 -25.74 16.58
N SER A 22 1.00 -26.93 17.18
CA SER A 22 2.01 -27.99 17.20
C SER A 22 2.16 -28.63 15.82
N GLU A 23 1.04 -28.84 15.13
CA GLU A 23 1.05 -29.32 13.74
C GLU A 23 1.73 -28.28 12.81
N TRP A 24 1.43 -27.00 12.99
CA TRP A 24 2.07 -25.91 12.25
C TRP A 24 3.60 -25.91 12.41
N GLU A 25 4.12 -26.08 13.62
CA GLU A 25 5.56 -26.16 13.86
C GLU A 25 6.22 -27.35 13.15
N GLN A 26 5.53 -28.48 13.05
CA GLN A 26 6.01 -29.67 12.33
C GLN A 26 6.03 -29.44 10.82
N GLN A 27 5.03 -28.73 10.29
CA GLN A 27 4.99 -28.30 8.89
C GLN A 27 6.19 -27.39 8.56
N GLU A 28 6.45 -26.39 9.39
CA GLU A 28 7.57 -25.47 9.24
C GLU A 28 8.94 -26.16 9.37
N ARG A 29 9.06 -27.16 10.23
CA ARG A 29 10.27 -28.00 10.32
C ARG A 29 10.47 -28.85 9.07
N GLY A 30 9.43 -29.53 8.60
CA GLY A 30 9.47 -30.32 7.36
C GLY A 30 9.80 -29.48 6.12
N LEU A 31 9.24 -28.26 6.03
CA LEU A 31 9.54 -27.30 4.97
C LEU A 31 11.02 -26.89 5.00
N ARG A 32 11.54 -26.45 6.15
CA ARG A 32 12.96 -26.06 6.29
C ARG A 32 13.92 -27.21 5.98
N ALA A 33 13.61 -28.43 6.42
CA ALA A 33 14.37 -29.63 6.09
C ALA A 33 14.40 -29.91 4.58
N ALA A 34 13.27 -29.73 3.88
CA ALA A 34 13.20 -29.90 2.43
C ALA A 34 14.08 -28.87 1.67
N HIS A 35 14.28 -27.69 2.25
CA HIS A 35 15.17 -26.66 1.70
C HIS A 35 16.66 -26.97 1.93
N GLN A 36 17.00 -27.57 3.06
CA GLN A 36 18.39 -27.80 3.50
C GLN A 36 18.91 -29.20 3.14
N ALA A 37 18.04 -30.09 2.65
CA ALA A 37 18.33 -31.50 2.40
C ALA A 37 18.89 -32.24 3.65
N ASP A 38 18.48 -31.80 4.84
CA ASP A 38 18.86 -32.39 6.13
C ASP A 38 17.67 -33.13 6.73
N ASP A 39 17.96 -34.28 7.35
CA ASP A 39 17.01 -35.19 7.99
C ASP A 39 17.29 -35.42 9.48
N ALA A 40 18.42 -34.92 9.98
CA ALA A 40 18.86 -35.21 11.33
C ALA A 40 17.88 -34.67 12.37
N GLY A 41 17.32 -35.56 13.19
CA GLY A 41 16.45 -35.19 14.32
C GLY A 41 14.99 -34.85 13.96
N LEU A 42 14.54 -35.11 12.73
CA LEU A 42 13.13 -34.90 12.37
C LEU A 42 12.22 -35.96 12.99
N GLU A 43 11.14 -35.48 13.61
CA GLU A 43 10.02 -36.29 14.04
C GLU A 43 9.25 -36.85 12.82
N ALA A 44 8.51 -37.94 13.02
CA ALA A 44 7.84 -38.65 11.93
C ALA A 44 6.90 -37.74 11.11
N LEU A 45 6.11 -36.90 11.78
CA LEU A 45 5.18 -35.97 11.12
C LEU A 45 5.91 -34.91 10.28
N ALA A 46 7.01 -34.35 10.78
CA ALA A 46 7.83 -33.40 10.02
C ALA A 46 8.50 -34.05 8.80
N ARG A 47 8.86 -35.34 8.89
CA ARG A 47 9.40 -36.10 7.75
C ARG A 47 8.35 -36.25 6.64
N ASP A 48 7.09 -36.47 6.99
CA ASP A 48 5.99 -36.54 6.02
C ASP A 48 5.75 -35.19 5.34
N TYR A 49 5.72 -34.09 6.11
CA TYR A 49 5.63 -32.75 5.53
C TYR A 49 6.81 -32.39 4.64
N ARG A 50 8.02 -32.89 4.93
CA ARG A 50 9.17 -32.73 4.06
C ARG A 50 8.95 -33.37 2.69
N VAL A 51 8.40 -34.59 2.64
CA VAL A 51 8.07 -35.28 1.39
C VAL A 51 7.06 -34.47 0.57
N VAL A 52 6.04 -33.93 1.23
CA VAL A 52 5.05 -33.04 0.59
C VAL A 52 5.70 -31.77 0.05
N ALA A 53 6.52 -31.09 0.86
CA ALA A 53 7.22 -29.87 0.45
C ALA A 53 8.16 -30.12 -0.74
N HIS A 54 8.88 -31.24 -0.73
CA HIS A 54 9.73 -31.66 -1.84
C HIS A 54 8.90 -31.94 -3.10
N ALA A 55 7.78 -32.66 -2.98
CA ALA A 55 6.89 -32.98 -4.10
C ALA A 55 6.25 -31.72 -4.72
N VAL A 56 5.89 -30.72 -3.90
CA VAL A 56 5.38 -29.43 -4.40
C VAL A 56 6.48 -28.67 -5.15
N ARG A 57 7.71 -28.71 -4.65
CA ARG A 57 8.86 -28.02 -5.26
C ARG A 57 9.33 -28.66 -6.56
N SER A 58 9.25 -29.99 -6.66
CA SER A 58 9.67 -30.74 -7.85
C SER A 58 8.69 -30.64 -9.03
N ARG A 59 7.50 -30.07 -8.83
CA ARG A 59 6.56 -29.82 -9.93
C ARG A 59 7.13 -28.75 -10.88
N PRO A 60 7.05 -28.95 -12.20
CA PRO A 60 7.40 -27.93 -13.18
C PRO A 60 6.55 -26.69 -12.95
N ARG A 61 7.18 -25.58 -12.56
CA ARG A 61 6.53 -24.27 -12.53
C ARG A 61 6.65 -23.69 -13.93
N SER A 62 5.55 -23.67 -14.67
CA SER A 62 5.45 -22.76 -15.82
C SER A 62 5.62 -21.34 -15.31
N GLY A 63 6.47 -20.55 -15.97
CA GLY A 63 6.63 -19.13 -15.65
C GLY A 63 5.29 -18.40 -15.68
N PRO A 64 5.15 -17.29 -14.93
CA PRO A 64 3.95 -16.48 -15.03
C PRO A 64 3.77 -16.00 -16.48
N PRO A 65 2.53 -15.83 -16.96
CA PRO A 65 2.29 -15.30 -18.29
C PRO A 65 2.97 -13.92 -18.43
N MET A 66 3.38 -13.58 -19.66
CA MET A 66 4.13 -12.35 -19.96
C MET A 66 3.45 -11.08 -19.42
N ASP A 67 2.11 -11.08 -19.39
CA ASP A 67 1.30 -9.95 -18.94
C ASP A 67 0.92 -10.01 -17.44
N PHE A 68 1.48 -10.94 -16.66
CA PHE A 68 1.14 -11.13 -15.25
C PHE A 68 1.39 -9.85 -14.43
N ALA A 69 2.56 -9.24 -14.58
CA ALA A 69 2.87 -8.00 -13.87
C ALA A 69 1.87 -6.88 -14.25
N ALA A 70 1.51 -6.78 -15.53
CA ALA A 70 0.55 -5.80 -16.02
C ALA A 70 -0.89 -6.06 -15.56
N SER A 71 -1.31 -7.33 -15.45
CA SER A 71 -2.64 -7.69 -14.95
C SER A 71 -2.75 -7.46 -13.45
N VAL A 72 -1.73 -7.83 -12.68
CA VAL A 72 -1.66 -7.57 -11.23
C VAL A 72 -1.61 -6.07 -10.96
N ALA A 73 -0.81 -5.30 -11.68
CA ALA A 73 -0.75 -3.84 -11.53
C ALA A 73 -2.11 -3.18 -11.81
N ARG A 74 -2.82 -3.59 -12.86
CA ARG A 74 -4.18 -3.09 -13.15
C ARG A 74 -5.16 -3.44 -12.03
N GLN A 75 -5.08 -4.65 -11.50
CA GLN A 75 -6.01 -5.09 -10.46
C GLN A 75 -5.72 -4.47 -9.08
N ALA A 76 -4.45 -4.20 -8.78
CA ALA A 76 -4.04 -3.44 -7.61
C ALA A 76 -4.54 -1.99 -7.68
N ALA A 77 -4.34 -1.31 -8.82
CA ALA A 77 -4.79 0.06 -9.02
C ALA A 77 -6.31 0.23 -8.85
N VAL A 78 -7.12 -0.75 -9.27
CA VAL A 78 -8.58 -0.72 -9.10
C VAL A 78 -8.99 -0.85 -7.62
N ARG A 79 -8.26 -1.64 -6.82
CA ARG A 79 -8.56 -1.82 -5.38
C ARG A 79 -8.21 -0.61 -4.53
N GLU A 80 -7.17 0.13 -4.91
CA GLU A 80 -6.64 1.29 -4.17
C GLU A 80 -7.49 2.57 -4.38
N ALA A 81 -8.28 2.61 -5.45
CA ALA A 81 -8.85 3.87 -5.97
C ALA A 81 -10.00 4.49 -5.16
N GLY A 82 -10.68 3.75 -4.27
CA GLY A 82 -11.94 4.21 -3.66
C GLY A 82 -11.79 4.97 -2.34
N ILE A 83 -11.40 4.24 -1.30
CA ILE A 83 -11.47 4.73 0.09
C ILE A 83 -10.26 5.59 0.43
N GLU A 84 -9.06 5.16 0.04
CA GLU A 84 -7.81 5.87 0.33
C GLU A 84 -7.76 7.25 -0.35
N ARG A 85 -8.26 7.34 -1.58
CA ARG A 85 -8.34 8.62 -2.31
C ARG A 85 -9.32 9.58 -1.64
N LEU A 86 -10.46 9.08 -1.17
CA LEU A 86 -11.45 9.89 -0.46
C LEU A 86 -10.90 10.37 0.89
N LEU A 87 -10.27 9.49 1.66
CA LEU A 87 -9.66 9.79 2.96
C LEU A 87 -8.52 10.79 2.81
N SER A 88 -7.62 10.58 1.85
CA SER A 88 -6.52 11.50 1.55
C SER A 88 -7.03 12.88 1.15
N ARG A 89 -8.12 12.96 0.38
CA ARG A 89 -8.75 14.23 0.02
C ARG A 89 -9.29 14.95 1.24
N TRP A 90 -10.00 14.26 2.12
CA TRP A 90 -10.50 14.85 3.38
C TRP A 90 -9.37 15.27 4.32
N LEU A 91 -8.29 14.51 4.37
CA LEU A 91 -7.11 14.85 5.16
C LEU A 91 -6.48 16.14 4.66
N VAL A 92 -6.28 16.28 3.33
CA VAL A 92 -5.74 17.49 2.73
C VAL A 92 -6.65 18.70 2.96
N VAL A 93 -7.97 18.54 2.77
CA VAL A 93 -8.94 19.62 3.04
C VAL A 93 -8.88 20.05 4.51
N THR A 94 -8.89 19.09 5.44
CA THR A 94 -8.80 19.37 6.88
C THR A 94 -7.50 20.07 7.22
N LEU A 95 -6.37 19.62 6.66
CA LEU A 95 -5.06 20.23 6.89
C LEU A 95 -5.04 21.68 6.42
N VAL A 96 -5.56 21.98 5.23
CA VAL A 96 -5.62 23.35 4.70
C VAL A 96 -6.48 24.26 5.59
N ILE A 97 -7.62 23.76 6.07
CA ILE A 97 -8.50 24.51 6.97
C ILE A 97 -7.78 24.81 8.29
N VAL A 98 -7.18 23.79 8.91
CA VAL A 98 -6.44 23.94 10.18
C VAL A 98 -5.28 24.92 10.00
N LEU A 99 -4.50 24.78 8.91
CA LEU A 99 -3.39 25.70 8.62
C LEU A 99 -3.88 27.13 8.43
N GLY A 100 -5.03 27.33 7.78
CA GLY A 100 -5.67 28.64 7.63
C GLY A 100 -6.10 29.23 8.97
N ILE A 101 -6.74 28.45 9.84
CA ILE A 101 -7.16 28.88 11.18
C ILE A 101 -5.94 29.25 12.03
N VAL A 102 -4.90 28.41 12.04
CA VAL A 102 -3.66 28.66 12.77
C VAL A 102 -2.96 29.91 12.22
N GLY A 103 -2.91 30.07 10.90
CA GLY A 103 -2.35 31.26 10.25
C GLY A 103 -3.09 32.54 10.62
N VAL A 104 -4.43 32.52 10.70
CA VAL A 104 -5.21 33.69 11.13
C VAL A 104 -5.02 33.99 12.61
N ARG A 105 -4.99 32.95 13.46
CA ARG A 105 -4.90 33.12 14.93
C ARG A 105 -3.50 33.48 15.42
N TYR A 106 -2.47 32.89 14.84
CA TYR A 106 -1.09 32.95 15.33
C TYR A 106 -0.10 33.50 14.30
N GLY A 107 -0.55 33.82 13.08
CA GLY A 107 0.35 34.24 12.01
C GLY A 107 1.13 35.51 12.33
N ALA A 108 0.55 36.45 13.09
CA ALA A 108 1.25 37.65 13.52
C ALA A 108 2.39 37.35 14.51
N GLU A 109 2.16 36.47 15.48
CA GLU A 109 3.16 36.06 16.47
C GLU A 109 4.29 35.25 15.82
N VAL A 110 3.94 34.28 14.97
CA VAL A 110 4.90 33.47 14.21
C VAL A 110 5.73 34.36 13.29
N ARG A 111 5.09 35.32 12.59
CA ARG A 111 5.80 36.27 11.74
C ARG A 111 6.74 37.16 12.54
N ALA A 112 6.34 37.64 13.71
CA ALA A 112 7.19 38.45 14.57
C ALA A 112 8.43 37.68 15.04
N SER A 113 8.29 36.40 15.41
CA SER A 113 9.43 35.53 15.75
C SER A 113 10.37 35.32 14.55
N PHE A 114 9.82 35.11 13.35
CA PHE A 114 10.61 35.00 12.12
C PHE A 114 11.35 36.30 11.77
N GLN A 115 10.69 37.45 11.94
CA GLN A 115 11.29 38.77 11.72
C GLN A 115 12.41 39.06 12.74
N GLN A 116 12.27 38.63 13.99
CA GLN A 116 13.35 38.73 14.98
C GLN A 116 14.57 37.88 14.63
N ALA A 117 14.37 36.70 14.06
CA ALA A 117 15.47 35.79 13.72
C ALA A 117 16.20 36.16 12.42
N LEU A 118 15.48 36.66 11.40
CA LEU A 118 16.00 36.84 10.04
C LEU A 118 16.04 38.31 9.59
N GLY A 119 15.40 39.22 10.31
CA GLY A 119 15.18 40.60 9.89
C GLY A 119 13.94 40.75 9.01
N ASP A 120 13.34 41.96 9.05
CA ASP A 120 12.05 42.24 8.44
C ASP A 120 12.06 42.04 6.91
N VAL A 121 13.08 42.55 6.23
CA VAL A 121 13.21 42.47 4.76
C VAL A 121 13.48 41.04 4.30
N ALA A 122 14.39 40.31 4.95
CA ALA A 122 14.75 38.95 4.53
C ALA A 122 13.61 37.96 4.75
N SER A 123 12.87 38.09 5.85
CA SER A 123 11.72 37.22 6.14
C SER A 123 10.63 37.31 5.05
N GLY A 124 10.35 38.52 4.54
CA GLY A 124 9.39 38.73 3.46
C GLY A 124 9.78 38.01 2.17
N TRP A 125 11.04 38.13 1.73
CA TRP A 125 11.53 37.46 0.52
C TRP A 125 11.56 35.94 0.65
N ILE A 126 11.91 35.42 1.83
CA ILE A 126 11.91 33.97 2.09
C ILE A 126 10.47 33.42 2.02
N LEU A 127 9.50 34.11 2.61
CA LEU A 127 8.09 33.69 2.56
C LEU A 127 7.54 33.72 1.14
N ILE A 128 7.86 34.75 0.36
CA ILE A 128 7.48 34.83 -1.07
C ILE A 128 8.14 33.70 -1.86
N GLY A 129 9.42 33.43 -1.62
CA GLY A 129 10.15 32.33 -2.26
C GLY A 129 9.53 30.97 -1.95
N LEU A 130 9.20 30.72 -0.67
CA LEU A 130 8.51 29.50 -0.24
C LEU A 130 7.12 29.37 -0.87
N ALA A 131 6.36 30.46 -0.92
CA ALA A 131 5.05 30.48 -1.56
C ALA A 131 5.16 30.16 -3.06
N CYS A 132 6.12 30.75 -3.76
CA CYS A 132 6.36 30.52 -5.18
C CYS A 132 6.81 29.08 -5.47
N ALA A 133 7.73 28.55 -4.68
CA ALA A 133 8.19 27.16 -4.79
C ALA A 133 7.04 26.17 -4.51
N GLY A 134 6.24 26.44 -3.47
CA GLY A 134 5.07 25.64 -3.12
C GLY A 134 4.00 25.65 -4.23
N LEU A 135 3.72 26.82 -4.82
CA LEU A 135 2.76 26.95 -5.91
C LEU A 135 3.26 26.26 -7.19
N SER A 136 4.54 26.43 -7.53
CA SER A 136 5.17 25.77 -8.69
C SER A 136 5.11 24.25 -8.55
N TRP A 137 5.41 23.73 -7.36
CA TRP A 137 5.30 22.30 -7.06
C TRP A 137 3.85 21.80 -7.16
N ALA A 138 2.89 22.56 -6.62
CA ALA A 138 1.47 22.22 -6.72
C ALA A 138 0.99 22.17 -8.17
N CYS A 139 1.37 23.14 -9.00
CA CYS A 139 1.07 23.15 -10.43
C CYS A 139 1.66 21.94 -11.15
N ALA A 140 2.93 21.61 -10.90
CA ALA A 140 3.58 20.43 -11.48
C ALA A 140 2.86 19.13 -11.07
N ARG A 141 2.42 19.06 -9.81
CA ARG A 141 1.68 17.90 -9.29
C ARG A 141 0.30 17.78 -9.96
N VAL A 142 -0.44 18.86 -10.10
CA VAL A 142 -1.75 18.86 -10.80
C VAL A 142 -1.58 18.43 -12.27
N GLN A 143 -0.56 18.92 -12.96
CA GLN A 143 -0.28 18.53 -14.34
C GLN A 143 0.06 17.03 -14.46
N SER A 144 0.86 16.48 -13.53
CA SER A 144 1.17 15.04 -13.51
C SER A 144 -0.09 14.19 -13.37
N PHE A 145 -1.04 14.63 -12.53
CA PHE A 145 -2.31 13.93 -12.35
C PHE A 145 -3.19 14.01 -13.61
N MET A 146 -3.29 15.19 -14.25
CA MET A 146 -4.06 15.37 -15.48
C MET A 146 -3.49 14.59 -16.67
N ALA A 147 -2.16 14.50 -16.77
CA ALA A 147 -1.49 13.72 -17.81
C ALA A 147 -1.79 12.21 -17.67
N GLN A 148 -1.84 11.71 -16.44
CA GLN A 148 -2.15 10.32 -16.14
C GLN A 148 -3.61 9.96 -16.48
N ASP A 149 -4.57 10.86 -16.21
CA ASP A 149 -5.97 10.69 -16.64
C ASP A 149 -6.12 10.65 -18.17
N ARG A 150 -5.35 11.48 -18.89
CA ARG A 150 -5.39 11.52 -20.36
C ARG A 150 -4.87 10.22 -21.00
N THR A 151 -3.90 9.56 -20.39
CA THR A 151 -3.40 8.25 -20.87
C THR A 151 -4.34 7.09 -20.54
N ALA A 152 -5.20 7.22 -19.54
CA ALA A 152 -6.15 6.19 -19.14
C ALA A 152 -7.44 6.17 -20.00
N HIS A 153 -7.78 7.31 -20.62
CA HIS A 153 -8.90 7.44 -21.56
C HIS A 153 -8.42 8.06 -22.89
N PRO A 154 -7.89 7.25 -23.82
CA PRO A 154 -7.63 7.73 -25.17
C PRO A 154 -8.97 8.09 -25.83
N SER A 155 -9.09 9.31 -26.33
CA SER A 155 -10.18 9.72 -27.21
C SER A 155 -10.24 8.77 -28.42
N PRO A 156 -11.44 8.42 -28.93
CA PRO A 156 -11.59 7.62 -30.14
C PRO A 156 -11.05 8.33 -31.39
#